data_AF-Q6WS08-F1
#
_entry.id   AF-Q6WS08-F1
#
_cell.length_a   1.000
_cell.length_b   1.000
_cell.length_c   1.000
_cell.angle_alpha   90.00
_cell.angle_beta   90.00
_cell.angle_gamma   90.00
#
_symmetry.space_group_name_H-M   'P 1'
#
loop_
_entity.id
_entity.type
_entity.pdbx_description
1 polymer ?
#
loop_
_entity_poly.entity_id
_entity_poly.type
_entity_poly.pdbx_seq_one_letter_code
_entity_poly.pdbx_strand_id
1 'polypeptide(L)'
;MTLKGVTYTEKADAGEMLLAICKDYPMSAPTEIGSYRGFRMEIYYDTVNAHYCMNLCGKAKHKVDLGADALGNLTRIENELSKLPARLEDAKTKKAETIAQLETAKEEIKKPFAFEDELKEKTERLNALNIDMDLYHIGGNNEYLITVS
;
A
#
# COMPACT_ATOMS: atom_id res chain seq x y z
N MET A 1 9.27 -30.86 4.11
CA MET A 1 8.43 -30.11 3.14
C MET A 1 7.45 -31.08 2.53
N THR A 2 6.18 -30.70 2.34
CA THR A 2 5.19 -31.59 1.71
C THR A 2 4.84 -31.07 0.33
N LEU A 3 5.05 -31.88 -0.71
CA LEU A 3 4.80 -31.57 -2.11
C LEU A 3 3.93 -32.65 -2.73
N LYS A 4 2.81 -32.28 -3.38
CA LYS A 4 1.83 -33.21 -3.99
C LYS A 4 1.43 -34.37 -3.06
N GLY A 5 1.32 -34.10 -1.75
CA GLY A 5 0.96 -35.10 -0.73
C GLY A 5 2.11 -35.95 -0.19
N VAL A 6 3.32 -35.84 -0.75
CA VAL A 6 4.53 -36.55 -0.28
C VAL A 6 5.36 -35.64 0.62
N THR A 7 5.79 -36.14 1.78
CA THR A 7 6.62 -35.39 2.72
C THR A 7 8.10 -35.75 2.55
N TYR A 8 8.89 -34.75 2.18
CA TYR A 8 10.33 -34.82 2.01
C TYR A 8 11.03 -34.27 3.25
N THR A 9 11.89 -35.08 3.86
CA THR A 9 12.74 -34.69 5.00
C THR A 9 14.10 -34.17 4.54
N GLU A 10 14.62 -34.72 3.45
CA GLU A 10 15.89 -34.31 2.86
C GLU A 10 15.72 -33.09 1.94
N LYS A 11 16.68 -32.16 2.04
CA LYS A 11 16.66 -30.93 1.25
C LYS A 11 16.91 -31.19 -0.24
N ALA A 12 17.78 -32.14 -0.57
CA ALA A 12 18.06 -32.49 -1.96
C ALA A 12 16.77 -32.96 -2.66
N ASP A 13 16.12 -33.99 -2.11
CA ASP A 13 14.90 -34.58 -2.66
C ASP A 13 13.75 -33.58 -2.77
N ALA A 14 13.55 -32.74 -1.74
CA ALA A 14 12.53 -31.71 -1.75
C ALA A 14 12.77 -30.68 -2.86
N GLY A 15 14.02 -30.25 -3.05
CA GLY A 15 14.39 -29.26 -4.05
C GLY A 15 14.28 -29.79 -5.48
N GLU A 16 14.70 -31.03 -5.72
CA GLU A 16 14.55 -31.70 -7.02
C GLU A 16 13.07 -31.85 -7.39
N MET A 17 12.25 -32.29 -6.44
CA MET A 17 10.81 -32.43 -6.66
C MET A 17 10.12 -31.10 -6.89
N LEU A 18 10.53 -30.04 -6.18
CA LEU A 18 10.04 -28.69 -6.45
C LEU A 18 10.32 -28.26 -7.90
N LEU A 19 11.55 -28.50 -8.40
CA LEU A 19 11.92 -28.18 -9.77
C LEU A 19 11.15 -29.01 -10.80
N ALA A 20 10.93 -30.30 -10.52
CA ALA A 20 10.13 -31.18 -11.36
C ALA A 20 8.68 -30.65 -11.48
N ILE A 21 8.08 -30.27 -10.35
CA ILE A 21 6.73 -29.69 -10.34
C ILE A 21 6.69 -28.38 -11.11
N CYS A 22 7.71 -27.52 -11.02
CA CYS A 22 7.76 -26.30 -11.82
C CYS A 22 7.75 -26.60 -13.33
N LYS A 23 8.55 -27.58 -13.79
CA LYS A 23 8.60 -27.97 -15.20
C LYS A 23 7.27 -28.52 -15.72
N ASP A 24 6.53 -29.25 -14.88
CA ASP A 24 5.23 -29.80 -15.21
C ASP A 24 4.11 -28.74 -15.30
N TYR A 25 4.33 -27.54 -14.76
CA TYR A 25 3.31 -26.48 -14.63
C TYR A 25 3.74 -25.14 -15.24
N PRO A 26 3.80 -25.01 -16.58
CA PRO A 26 4.20 -23.79 -17.27
C PRO A 26 3.11 -22.68 -17.28
N MET A 27 2.14 -22.75 -16.37
CA MET A 27 0.99 -21.83 -16.35
C MET A 27 1.25 -20.60 -15.48
N SER A 28 0.74 -19.45 -15.90
CA SER A 28 0.76 -18.20 -15.10
C SER A 28 -0.21 -18.22 -13.92
N ALA A 29 -1.17 -19.16 -13.92
CA ALA A 29 -2.15 -19.29 -12.85
C ALA A 29 -1.51 -19.94 -11.61
N PRO A 30 -1.61 -19.32 -10.41
CA PRO A 30 -1.11 -19.91 -9.17
C PRO A 30 -1.77 -21.26 -8.89
N THR A 31 -0.92 -22.28 -8.72
CA THR A 31 -1.34 -23.66 -8.46
C THR A 31 -0.76 -24.12 -7.14
N GLU A 32 -1.61 -24.66 -6.26
CA GLU A 32 -1.16 -25.23 -4.99
C GLU A 32 -0.34 -26.51 -5.22
N ILE A 33 0.84 -26.56 -4.62
CA ILE A 33 1.76 -27.70 -4.74
C ILE A 33 2.00 -28.40 -3.41
N GLY A 34 1.60 -27.81 -2.29
CA GLY A 34 1.71 -28.43 -0.98
C GLY A 34 1.93 -27.42 0.14
N SER A 35 2.70 -27.79 1.16
CA SER A 35 2.91 -26.95 2.33
C SER A 35 4.31 -27.04 2.92
N TYR A 36 4.73 -25.95 3.56
CA TYR A 36 6.00 -25.84 4.24
C TYR A 36 5.92 -24.94 5.47
N ARG A 37 6.30 -25.46 6.64
CA ARG A 37 6.26 -24.75 7.94
C ARG A 37 4.94 -24.04 8.24
N GLY A 38 3.82 -24.67 7.87
CA GLY A 38 2.48 -24.12 8.08
C GLY A 38 2.00 -23.13 7.00
N PHE A 39 2.84 -22.81 6.02
CA PHE A 39 2.44 -22.06 4.83
C PHE A 39 1.98 -23.02 3.73
N ARG A 40 0.87 -22.65 3.07
CA ARG A 40 0.48 -23.28 1.81
C ARG A 40 1.37 -22.72 0.70
N MET A 41 1.87 -23.58 -0.17
CA MET A 41 2.74 -23.20 -1.27
C MET A 41 1.99 -23.24 -2.58
N GLU A 42 2.00 -22.13 -3.29
CA GLU A 42 1.51 -22.03 -4.68
C GLU A 42 2.69 -21.71 -5.60
N ILE A 43 2.76 -22.30 -6.79
CA ILE A 43 3.71 -21.88 -7.82
C ILE A 43 2.99 -21.29 -9.02
N TYR A 44 3.68 -20.45 -9.75
CA TYR A 44 3.23 -19.92 -11.04
C TYR A 44 4.43 -19.50 -11.87
N TYR A 45 4.25 -19.46 -13.18
CA TYR A 45 5.23 -18.89 -14.10
C TYR A 45 4.99 -17.38 -14.24
N ASP A 46 5.96 -16.57 -13.84
CA ASP A 46 5.93 -15.13 -14.05
C ASP A 46 6.34 -14.84 -15.49
N THR A 47 5.34 -14.55 -16.33
CA THR A 47 5.53 -14.29 -17.77
C THR A 47 6.23 -12.97 -18.05
N VAL A 48 6.21 -12.03 -17.10
CA VAL A 48 6.87 -10.72 -17.27
C VAL A 48 8.37 -10.86 -17.04
N ASN A 49 8.75 -11.59 -15.99
CA ASN A 49 10.15 -11.75 -15.61
C ASN A 49 10.76 -13.09 -16.07
N ALA A 50 9.99 -13.90 -16.81
CA ALA A 50 10.38 -15.18 -17.40
C ALA A 50 11.03 -16.17 -16.42
N HIS A 51 10.46 -16.30 -15.21
CA HIS A 51 10.93 -17.27 -14.22
C HIS A 51 9.79 -17.81 -13.35
N TYR A 52 10.04 -18.95 -12.70
CA TYR A 52 9.08 -19.52 -11.76
C TYR A 52 9.10 -18.77 -10.44
N CYS A 53 7.91 -18.54 -9.90
CA CYS A 53 7.72 -17.90 -8.61
C CYS A 53 6.91 -18.83 -7.72
N MET A 54 7.15 -18.73 -6.41
CA MET A 54 6.38 -19.41 -5.39
C MET A 54 5.76 -18.38 -4.46
N ASN A 55 4.49 -18.57 -4.11
CA ASN A 55 3.84 -17.86 -3.03
C ASN A 55 3.78 -18.74 -1.78
N LEU A 56 4.28 -18.22 -0.66
CA LEU A 56 4.01 -18.74 0.67
C LEU A 56 2.73 -18.07 1.18
N CYS A 57 1.63 -18.80 1.14
CA CYS A 57 0.30 -18.34 1.51
C CYS A 57 0.05 -18.57 3.00
N GLY A 58 -0.07 -17.48 3.75
CA GLY A 58 -0.59 -17.43 5.12
C GLY A 58 -1.70 -16.36 5.22
N LYS A 59 -1.62 -15.48 6.21
CA LYS A 59 -2.49 -14.28 6.26
C LYS A 59 -2.17 -13.27 5.16
N ALA A 60 -0.94 -13.31 4.65
CA ALA A 60 -0.48 -12.59 3.48
C ALA A 60 0.18 -13.59 2.52
N LYS A 61 0.37 -13.19 1.26
CA LYS A 61 1.17 -13.94 0.29
C LYS A 61 2.58 -13.37 0.28
N HIS A 62 3.58 -14.23 0.44
CA HIS A 62 4.99 -13.86 0.33
C HIS A 62 5.59 -14.51 -0.91
N LYS A 63 6.01 -13.68 -1.88
CA LYS A 63 6.61 -14.13 -3.13
C LYS A 63 8.07 -14.54 -2.89
N VAL A 64 8.46 -15.66 -3.49
CA VAL A 64 9.84 -16.15 -3.57
C VAL A 64 10.14 -16.47 -5.04
N ASP A 65 11.17 -15.85 -5.59
CA ASP A 65 11.62 -16.15 -6.95
C ASP A 65 12.43 -17.46 -6.96
N LEU A 66 12.06 -18.41 -7.81
CA LEU A 66 12.71 -19.71 -7.95
C LEU A 66 13.71 -19.67 -9.12
N GLY A 67 14.92 -20.15 -8.86
CA GLY A 67 15.96 -20.36 -9.86
C GLY A 67 16.09 -21.82 -10.29
N ALA A 68 17.17 -22.13 -11.02
CA ALA A 68 17.44 -23.49 -11.51
C ALA A 68 18.08 -24.44 -10.48
N ASP A 69 18.60 -23.91 -9.37
CA ASP A 69 19.28 -24.70 -8.34
C ASP A 69 18.30 -25.12 -7.23
N ALA A 70 18.22 -26.44 -7.00
CA ALA A 70 17.33 -27.08 -6.04
C ALA A 70 17.58 -26.60 -4.60
N LEU A 71 18.85 -26.65 -4.16
CA LEU A 71 19.22 -26.27 -2.79
C LEU A 71 19.17 -24.75 -2.60
N GLY A 72 19.55 -23.99 -3.62
CA GLY A 72 19.43 -22.54 -3.65
C GLY A 72 17.98 -22.09 -3.49
N ASN A 73 17.01 -22.77 -4.12
CA ASN A 73 15.60 -22.47 -3.96
C ASN A 73 15.13 -22.67 -2.52
N LEU A 74 15.50 -23.79 -1.88
CA LEU A 74 15.19 -24.01 -0.47
C LEU A 74 15.82 -22.94 0.43
N THR A 75 17.05 -22.52 0.13
CA THR A 75 17.72 -21.44 0.87
C THR A 75 16.98 -20.11 0.70
N ARG A 76 16.50 -19.78 -0.51
CA ARG A 76 15.69 -18.58 -0.75
C ARG A 76 14.38 -18.61 0.04
N ILE A 77 13.72 -19.76 0.09
CA ILE A 77 12.48 -19.96 0.86
C ILE A 77 12.75 -19.74 2.36
N GLU A 78 13.80 -20.35 2.91
CA GLU A 78 14.21 -20.15 4.30
C GLU A 78 14.53 -18.68 4.60
N ASN A 79 15.24 -18.01 3.70
CA ASN A 79 15.59 -16.60 3.84
C ASN A 79 14.37 -15.69 3.80
N GLU A 80 13.32 -16.04 3.05
CA GLU A 80 12.10 -15.24 3.04
C GLU A 80 11.28 -15.45 4.31
N LEU A 81 11.24 -16.69 4.83
CA LEU A 81 10.60 -17.00 6.11
C LEU A 81 11.31 -16.33 7.30
N SER A 82 12.63 -16.25 7.29
CA SER A 82 13.41 -15.64 8.37
C SER A 82 13.21 -14.13 8.50
N LYS A 83 12.69 -13.46 7.47
CA LYS A 83 12.32 -12.03 7.50
C LYS A 83 10.97 -11.76 8.16
N LEU A 84 10.12 -12.77 8.30
CA LEU A 84 8.76 -12.58 8.82
C LEU A 84 8.72 -12.03 10.26
N PRO A 85 9.56 -12.48 11.21
CA PRO A 85 9.58 -11.91 12.55
C PRO A 85 9.95 -10.41 12.54
N ALA A 86 10.96 -10.02 11.77
CA ALA A 86 11.35 -8.60 11.66
C ALA A 86 10.23 -7.76 11.06
N ARG A 87 9.62 -8.21 9.95
CA ARG A 87 8.47 -7.53 9.34
C ARG A 87 7.27 -7.42 10.27
N LEU A 88 7.06 -8.40 11.14
CA LEU A 88 6.00 -8.37 12.14
C LEU A 88 6.25 -7.25 13.16
N GLU A 89 7.48 -7.12 13.66
CA GLU A 89 7.84 -6.05 14.59
C GLU A 89 7.74 -4.67 13.91
N ASP A 90 8.23 -4.52 12.68
CA ASP A 90 8.08 -3.28 11.92
C ASP A 90 6.62 -2.89 11.73
N ALA A 91 5.74 -3.85 11.43
CA ALA A 91 4.32 -3.62 11.25
C ALA A 91 3.64 -3.20 12.57
N LYS A 92 4.05 -3.77 13.71
CA LYS A 92 3.56 -3.37 15.03
C LYS A 92 3.99 -1.94 15.38
N THR A 93 5.26 -1.61 15.15
CA THR A 93 5.81 -0.27 15.41
C THR A 93 5.08 0.77 14.57
N LYS A 94 4.99 0.56 13.24
CA LYS A 94 4.27 1.48 12.35
C LYS A 94 2.81 1.67 12.74
N LYS A 95 2.14 0.59 13.19
CA LYS A 95 0.77 0.68 13.70
C LYS A 95 0.70 1.58 14.94
N ALA A 96 1.59 1.39 15.91
CA ALA A 96 1.63 2.22 17.12
C ALA A 96 1.89 3.70 16.80
N GLU A 97 2.86 3.97 15.92
CA GLU A 97 3.18 5.33 15.46
C GLU A 97 2.01 6.00 14.74
N THR A 98 1.35 5.27 13.83
CA THR A 98 0.18 5.79 13.09
C THR A 98 -0.97 6.11 14.04
N ILE A 99 -1.20 5.28 15.06
CA ILE A 99 -2.23 5.54 16.08
C ILE A 99 -1.88 6.80 16.86
N ALA A 100 -0.62 6.96 17.29
CA ALA A 100 -0.18 8.16 18.00
C ALA A 100 -0.38 9.43 17.16
N GLN A 101 0.03 9.40 15.88
CA GLN A 101 -0.17 10.51 14.95
C GLN A 101 -1.64 10.85 14.75
N LEU A 102 -2.51 9.83 14.68
CA LEU A 102 -3.95 10.01 14.54
C LEU A 102 -4.58 10.65 15.78
N GLU A 103 -4.16 10.25 16.99
CA GLU A 103 -4.64 10.90 18.22
C GLU A 103 -4.15 12.35 18.32
N THR A 104 -2.89 12.63 17.99
CA THR A 104 -2.39 14.01 17.91
C THR A 104 -3.17 14.84 16.90
N ALA A 105 -3.43 14.31 15.69
CA ALA A 105 -4.22 15.01 14.68
C ALA A 105 -5.64 15.32 15.15
N LYS A 106 -6.28 14.39 15.90
CA LYS A 106 -7.59 14.64 16.52
C LYS A 106 -7.57 15.74 17.55
N GLU A 107 -6.47 15.91 18.29
CA GLU A 107 -6.31 17.01 19.25
C GLU A 107 -6.07 18.33 18.54
N GLU A 108 -5.23 18.36 17.51
CA GLU A 108 -4.95 19.56 16.71
C GLU A 108 -6.21 20.11 16.02
N ILE A 109 -7.09 19.24 15.50
CA ILE A 109 -8.38 19.66 14.90
C ILE A 109 -9.27 20.40 15.90
N LYS A 110 -9.15 20.13 17.21
CA LYS A 110 -9.93 20.83 18.24
C LYS A 110 -9.36 22.20 18.59
N LYS A 111 -8.13 22.52 18.17
CA LYS A 111 -7.56 23.83 18.45
C LYS A 111 -8.30 24.89 17.61
N PRO A 112 -8.79 25.97 18.24
CA PRO A 112 -9.40 27.06 17.50
C PRO A 112 -8.36 27.65 16.54
N PHE A 113 -8.84 28.15 15.40
CA PHE A 113 -7.95 28.79 14.45
C PHE A 113 -7.39 30.05 15.09
N ALA A 114 -6.06 30.12 15.23
CA ALA A 114 -5.40 31.17 16.02
C ALA A 114 -5.68 32.60 15.52
N PHE A 115 -6.08 32.74 14.26
CA PHE A 115 -6.40 34.02 13.61
C PHE A 115 -7.89 34.11 13.22
N GLU A 116 -8.78 33.37 13.89
CA GLU A 116 -10.21 33.36 13.58
C GLU A 116 -10.82 34.76 13.69
N ASP A 117 -10.49 35.50 14.75
CA ASP A 117 -10.95 36.88 14.96
C ASP A 117 -10.37 37.84 13.91
N GLU A 118 -9.07 37.74 13.59
CA GLU A 118 -8.45 38.57 12.56
C GLU A 118 -9.04 38.29 11.18
N LEU A 119 -9.24 37.01 10.84
CA LEU A 119 -9.85 36.60 9.58
C LEU A 119 -11.27 37.14 9.47
N LYS A 120 -12.04 37.09 10.56
CA LYS A 120 -13.40 37.64 10.61
C LYS A 120 -13.38 39.15 10.38
N GLU A 121 -12.52 39.89 11.08
CA GLU A 121 -12.39 41.35 10.91
C GLU A 121 -12.01 41.74 9.47
N LYS A 122 -11.01 41.05 8.89
CA LYS A 122 -10.58 41.29 7.50
C LYS A 122 -11.69 40.95 6.50
N THR A 123 -12.44 39.88 6.74
CA THR A 123 -13.54 39.46 5.86
C THR A 123 -14.71 40.45 5.94
N GLU A 124 -15.07 40.91 7.13
CA GLU A 124 -16.11 41.93 7.34
C GLU A 124 -15.75 43.26 6.67
N ARG A 125 -14.50 43.73 6.85
CA ARG A 125 -14.01 44.94 6.19
C ARG A 125 -14.00 44.79 4.67
N LEU A 126 -13.56 43.65 4.14
CA LEU A 126 -13.56 43.38 2.70
C LEU A 126 -14.99 43.40 2.14
N ASN A 127 -15.94 42.76 2.83
CA ASN A 127 -17.34 42.76 2.42
C ASN A 127 -17.94 44.16 2.45
N ALA A 128 -17.66 44.97 3.47
CA ALA A 128 -18.10 46.36 3.52
C ALA A 128 -17.55 47.17 2.34
N LEU A 129 -16.26 47.02 2.03
CA LEU A 129 -15.63 47.68 0.87
C LEU A 129 -16.23 47.22 -0.47
N ASN A 130 -16.56 45.93 -0.60
CA ASN A 130 -17.21 45.41 -1.81
C ASN A 130 -18.62 45.98 -1.99
N ILE A 131 -19.41 46.07 -0.91
CA ILE A 131 -20.75 46.67 -0.95
C ILE A 131 -20.65 48.15 -1.36
N ASP A 132 -19.75 48.91 -0.75
CA ASP A 132 -19.53 50.32 -1.12
C ASP A 132 -19.14 50.44 -2.60
N MET A 133 -18.20 49.63 -3.07
CA MET A 133 -17.78 49.63 -4.47
C MET A 133 -18.92 49.27 -5.44
N ASP A 134 -19.76 48.30 -5.09
CA ASP A 134 -20.93 47.91 -5.90
C ASP A 134 -21.98 49.04 -5.93
N LEU A 135 -22.20 49.73 -4.80
CA LEU A 135 -23.07 50.91 -4.74
C LEU A 135 -22.54 52.06 -5.61
N TYR A 136 -21.23 52.28 -5.65
CA TYR A 136 -20.60 53.22 -6.59
C TYR A 136 -20.77 52.79 -8.05
N HIS A 137 -20.69 51.49 -8.38
CA HIS A 137 -20.91 51.00 -9.74
C HIS A 137 -22.38 51.12 -10.18
N ILE A 138 -23.34 50.94 -9.26
CA ILE A 138 -24.78 51.10 -9.52
C ILE A 138 -25.13 52.60 -9.66
N GLY A 139 -24.52 53.47 -8.84
CA GLY A 139 -24.70 54.93 -8.92
C GLY A 139 -24.05 55.59 -10.12
N GLY A 140 -22.85 55.12 -10.53
CA GLY A 140 -22.10 55.67 -11.66
C GLY A 140 -22.70 55.37 -13.04
N ASN A 141 -23.54 54.34 -13.16
CA ASN A 141 -24.25 54.02 -14.40
C ASN A 141 -25.50 54.89 -14.64
N ASN A 142 -25.95 55.67 -13.65
CA ASN A 142 -27.14 56.51 -13.79
C ASN A 142 -26.83 58.00 -14.05
N GLU A 143 -25.57 58.46 -13.86
CA GLU A 143 -25.16 59.83 -14.18
C GLU A 143 -24.69 60.02 -15.63
N TYR A 144 -24.36 58.95 -16.37
CA TYR A 144 -23.91 59.05 -17.76
C TYR A 144 -25.03 59.00 -18.83
N LEU A 145 -26.29 58.78 -18.42
CA LEU A 145 -27.44 58.70 -19.34
C LEU A 145 -28.26 60.00 -19.44
N ILE A 146 -27.95 61.06 -18.67
CA ILE A 146 -28.77 62.29 -18.64
C ILE A 146 -28.18 63.42 -19.52
N THR A 147 -27.02 63.26 -20.16
CA THR A 147 -26.41 64.32 -21.01
C THR A 147 -26.30 63.98 -22.50
N VAL A 148 -27.20 63.14 -23.03
CA VAL A 148 -27.38 63.00 -24.49
C VAL A 148 -28.86 62.89 -24.82
N SER A 149 -29.57 64.03 -24.88
CA SER A 149 -30.85 64.23 -25.59
C SER A 149 -31.09 65.72 -25.78
#